data_AF-A0A395SCA4-F1
#
_entry.id   AF-A0A395SCA4-F1
#
_cell.length_a   1.000
_cell.length_b   1.000
_cell.length_c   1.000
_cell.angle_alpha   90.00
_cell.angle_beta   90.00
_cell.angle_gamma   90.00
#
_symmetry.space_group_name_H-M   'P 1'
#
loop_
_entity.id
_entity.type
_entity.pdbx_description
1 polymer ?
#
loop_
_entity_poly.entity_id
_entity_poly.type
_entity_poly.pdbx_seq_one_letter_code
_entity_poly.pdbx_strand_id
1 'polypeptide(L)'
;MAQNKPEKAYDVVIVGAGPAGLVVAAWMSVAGVKTLLLDRNSAPPASGHADGLDRRSFEVMDKFNLGHTIWQEAHQTIEVSYWIVEWTSLYSVGQRICSSYFIQKRIFLAGDAVHTHSPKAGMGMNTSMQDAFNLGWKLASVIKGCHAPKILETYQEERMPIAQNLLSFDKEMYSAVSEKFGKNRSETLSRTLRKENTSASGSAVRYHANMLINHTDTSRKVPRLLAAGFRLPDVQIMNHSDSCMWRLHEILNGSGHWALLVFGGDISTKSQMRSVRALAAQLSKSCSILQRVNHRHKQQMIGGIEVHLIHSAPRHGIDLHSLPCLFVSKSETLGYDYGKVFVDNVSYTGIGGTVYRDLDIPTWGCIVLVRPDHHIAFCGGLDEMSELESFITRLWTVDG
;
A
#
# COMPACT_ATOMS: atom_id res chain seq x y z
N MET A 1 2.83 52.83 -5.34
CA MET A 1 3.44 51.61 -5.92
C MET A 1 2.97 50.43 -5.09
N ALA A 2 2.04 49.64 -5.59
CA ALA A 2 1.61 48.42 -4.91
C ALA A 2 2.79 47.44 -4.93
N GLN A 3 3.32 47.08 -3.77
CA GLN A 3 4.31 46.02 -3.65
C GLN A 3 3.64 44.72 -4.10
N ASN A 4 4.05 44.20 -5.26
CA ASN A 4 3.70 42.85 -5.69
C ASN A 4 4.14 41.88 -4.60
N LYS A 5 3.20 41.36 -3.81
CA LYS A 5 3.45 40.19 -2.97
C LYS A 5 3.98 39.08 -3.89
N PRO A 6 5.06 38.37 -3.52
CA PRO A 6 5.51 37.24 -4.32
C PRO A 6 4.36 36.24 -4.45
N GLU A 7 3.99 35.92 -5.70
CA GLU A 7 2.97 34.91 -5.97
C GLU A 7 3.40 33.60 -5.30
N LYS A 8 2.56 33.08 -4.41
CA LYS A 8 2.80 31.79 -3.79
C LYS A 8 2.57 30.71 -4.85
N ALA A 9 3.65 30.26 -5.48
CA ALA A 9 3.60 29.09 -6.36
C ALA A 9 3.37 27.81 -5.52
N TYR A 10 2.44 26.96 -5.93
CA TYR A 10 2.15 25.65 -5.34
C TYR A 10 2.22 24.58 -6.43
N ASP A 11 2.69 23.39 -6.09
CA ASP A 11 2.77 22.25 -7.03
C ASP A 11 1.41 21.57 -7.17
N VAL A 12 0.64 21.51 -6.08
CA VAL A 12 -0.67 20.85 -5.99
C VAL A 12 -1.65 21.71 -5.22
N VAL A 13 -2.87 21.82 -5.74
CA VAL A 13 -4.03 22.36 -5.02
C VAL A 13 -4.99 21.22 -4.73
N ILE A 14 -5.34 21.03 -3.46
CA ILE A 14 -6.33 20.07 -2.98
C ILE A 14 -7.57 20.86 -2.57
N VAL A 15 -8.73 20.49 -3.10
CA VAL A 15 -10.02 21.12 -2.77
C VAL A 15 -10.87 20.11 -2.00
N GLY A 16 -11.15 20.42 -0.74
CA GLY A 16 -11.84 19.58 0.23
C GLY A 16 -10.87 18.93 1.22
N ALA A 17 -10.98 19.28 2.50
CA ALA A 17 -10.29 18.68 3.65
C ALA A 17 -11.09 17.52 4.27
N GLY A 18 -11.79 16.75 3.42
CA GLY A 18 -12.38 15.47 3.81
C GLY A 18 -11.33 14.35 3.87
N PRO A 19 -11.73 13.11 4.18
CA PRO A 19 -10.82 11.97 4.33
C PRO A 19 -9.90 11.75 3.13
N ALA A 20 -10.42 11.81 1.90
CA ALA A 20 -9.61 11.70 0.69
C ALA A 20 -8.59 12.85 0.56
N GLY A 21 -9.04 14.10 0.72
CA GLY A 21 -8.16 15.26 0.59
C GLY A 21 -7.04 15.31 1.62
N LEU A 22 -7.33 14.93 2.87
CA LEU A 22 -6.33 14.84 3.94
C LEU A 22 -5.31 13.71 3.70
N VAL A 23 -5.73 12.56 3.16
CA VAL A 23 -4.79 11.49 2.78
C VAL A 23 -3.87 11.94 1.64
N VAL A 24 -4.38 12.64 0.62
CA VAL A 24 -3.52 13.21 -0.43
C VAL A 24 -2.57 14.25 0.18
N ALA A 25 -3.05 15.12 1.08
CA ALA A 25 -2.21 16.12 1.75
C ALA A 25 -1.09 15.46 2.58
N ALA A 26 -1.38 14.37 3.29
CA ALA A 26 -0.39 13.59 4.01
C ALA A 26 0.69 13.01 3.07
N TRP A 27 0.29 12.43 1.93
CA TRP A 27 1.23 11.98 0.90
C TRP A 27 2.11 13.11 0.37
N MET A 28 1.53 14.27 0.06
CA MET A 28 2.29 15.42 -0.43
C MET A 28 3.29 15.91 0.62
N SER A 29 2.91 15.91 1.90
CA SER A 29 3.80 16.23 3.02
C SER A 29 4.98 15.26 3.09
N VAL A 30 4.74 13.94 3.08
CA VAL A 30 5.78 12.90 3.08
C VAL A 30 6.72 13.06 1.90
N ALA A 31 6.19 13.37 0.71
CA ALA A 31 6.99 13.57 -0.49
C ALA A 31 7.68 14.93 -0.57
N GLY A 32 7.44 15.85 0.37
CA GLY A 32 7.95 17.22 0.33
C GLY A 32 7.44 18.03 -0.87
N VAL A 33 6.21 17.79 -1.32
CA VAL A 33 5.53 18.53 -2.40
C VAL A 33 4.84 19.77 -1.81
N LYS A 34 4.95 20.92 -2.49
CA LYS A 34 4.38 22.17 -1.98
C LYS A 34 2.89 22.23 -2.30
N THR A 35 2.06 22.07 -1.25
CA THR A 35 0.62 21.89 -1.42
C THR A 35 -0.19 23.04 -0.81
N LEU A 36 -1.29 23.39 -1.48
CA LEU A 36 -2.34 24.26 -0.97
C LEU A 36 -3.60 23.41 -0.73
N LEU A 37 -4.05 23.31 0.51
CA LEU A 37 -5.32 22.68 0.87
C LEU A 37 -6.39 23.77 1.08
N LEU A 38 -7.50 23.66 0.35
CA LEU A 38 -8.64 24.55 0.44
C LEU A 38 -9.84 23.79 0.94
N ASP A 39 -10.49 24.28 1.99
CA ASP A 39 -11.80 23.79 2.43
C ASP A 39 -12.72 24.98 2.70
N ARG A 40 -14.03 24.75 2.57
CA ARG A 40 -15.04 25.77 2.88
C ARG A 40 -15.16 26.00 4.39
N ASN A 41 -14.87 24.99 5.19
CA ASN A 41 -14.93 25.03 6.64
C ASN A 41 -13.59 25.55 7.18
N SER A 42 -13.66 26.52 8.09
CA SER A 42 -12.47 27.07 8.75
C SER A 42 -11.97 26.23 9.92
N ALA A 43 -12.72 25.19 10.32
CA ALA A 43 -12.41 24.31 11.45
C ALA A 43 -12.97 22.89 11.20
N PRO A 44 -12.45 21.85 11.90
CA PRO A 44 -13.02 20.51 11.88
C PRO A 44 -14.50 20.52 12.28
N PRO A 45 -15.33 19.62 11.73
CA PRO A 45 -16.74 19.53 12.10
C PRO A 45 -16.89 19.10 13.57
N ALA A 46 -17.91 19.62 14.26
CA ALA A 46 -18.19 19.28 15.66
C ALA A 46 -18.64 17.83 15.86
N SER A 47 -19.16 17.18 14.80
CA SER A 47 -19.62 15.80 14.81
C SER A 47 -19.04 15.03 13.61
N GLY A 48 -18.65 13.77 13.85
CA GLY A 48 -18.17 12.87 12.81
C GLY A 48 -19.27 12.50 11.82
N HIS A 49 -18.90 12.37 10.54
CA HIS A 49 -19.81 11.94 9.46
C HIS A 49 -19.55 10.50 9.01
N ALA A 50 -18.81 9.72 9.80
CA ALA A 50 -18.44 8.35 9.48
C ALA A 50 -18.49 7.46 10.72
N ASP A 51 -18.85 6.20 10.52
CA ASP A 51 -19.11 5.23 11.60
C ASP A 51 -17.81 4.66 12.21
N GLY A 52 -16.77 4.48 11.39
CA GLY A 52 -15.50 3.93 11.87
C GLY A 52 -14.46 3.72 10.77
N LEU A 53 -13.22 3.46 11.20
CA LEU A 53 -12.12 3.07 10.33
C LEU A 53 -12.12 1.55 10.16
N ASP A 54 -12.09 1.08 8.91
CA ASP A 54 -11.78 -0.31 8.64
C ASP A 54 -10.28 -0.60 8.85
N ARG A 55 -9.93 -1.89 8.91
CA ARG A 55 -8.55 -2.32 9.12
C ARG A 55 -7.59 -1.72 8.09
N ARG A 56 -8.03 -1.61 6.83
CA ARG A 56 -7.19 -1.10 5.74
C ARG A 56 -6.94 0.40 5.87
N SER A 57 -7.94 1.15 6.28
CA SER A 57 -7.86 2.59 6.50
C SER A 57 -6.99 2.92 7.69
N PHE A 58 -7.04 2.09 8.73
CA PHE A 58 -6.13 2.20 9.87
C PHE A 58 -4.67 1.98 9.44
N GLU A 59 -4.38 0.96 8.62
CA GLU A 59 -3.03 0.75 8.05
C GLU A 59 -2.57 1.93 7.17
N VAL A 60 -3.48 2.58 6.44
CA VAL A 60 -3.17 3.82 5.70
C VAL A 60 -2.72 4.92 6.66
N MET A 61 -3.31 5.02 7.86
CA MET A 61 -2.87 5.98 8.87
C MET A 61 -1.53 5.59 9.49
N ASP A 62 -1.28 4.30 9.71
CA ASP A 62 0.03 3.80 10.15
C ASP A 62 1.15 4.15 9.16
N LYS A 63 0.86 4.13 7.85
CA LYS A 63 1.82 4.56 6.82
C LYS A 63 2.32 5.99 7.04
N PHE A 64 1.47 6.86 7.59
CA PHE A 64 1.78 8.25 7.91
C PHE A 64 2.23 8.45 9.37
N ASN A 65 2.52 7.37 10.11
CA ASN A 65 2.84 7.38 11.54
C ASN A 65 1.74 7.99 12.42
N LEU A 66 0.48 7.93 11.97
CA LEU A 66 -0.67 8.45 12.71
C LEU A 66 -1.47 7.38 13.45
N GLY A 67 -1.34 6.10 13.07
CA GLY A 67 -2.21 5.06 13.62
C GLY A 67 -2.03 4.84 15.12
N HIS A 68 -0.82 4.94 15.68
CA HIS A 68 -0.62 4.89 17.13
C HIS A 68 -1.39 6.01 17.86
N THR A 69 -1.28 7.26 17.40
CA THR A 69 -2.03 8.40 17.97
C THR A 69 -3.53 8.16 17.85
N ILE A 70 -4.00 7.74 16.67
CA ILE A 70 -5.42 7.43 16.46
C ILE A 70 -5.88 6.32 17.40
N TRP A 71 -5.10 5.25 17.59
CA TRP A 71 -5.46 4.15 18.48
C TRP A 71 -5.59 4.56 19.94
N GLN A 72 -4.75 5.50 20.38
CA GLN A 72 -4.75 6.02 21.75
C GLN A 72 -5.87 7.02 22.00
N GLU A 73 -6.16 7.87 21.02
CA GLU A 73 -7.14 8.95 21.16
C GLU A 73 -8.56 8.53 20.75
N ALA A 74 -8.70 7.54 19.87
CA ALA A 74 -9.99 7.07 19.42
C ALA A 74 -10.74 6.34 20.53
N HIS A 75 -12.06 6.49 20.51
CA HIS A 75 -12.94 5.70 21.37
C HIS A 75 -12.95 4.24 20.92
N GLN A 76 -12.38 3.36 21.75
CA GLN A 76 -12.38 1.92 21.51
C GLN A 76 -13.76 1.35 21.85
N THR A 77 -14.60 1.26 20.82
CA THR A 77 -15.98 0.80 20.97
C THR A 77 -16.01 -0.73 21.00
N ILE A 78 -16.10 -1.31 22.20
CA ILE A 78 -16.20 -2.77 22.40
C ILE A 78 -17.68 -3.22 22.43
N GLU A 79 -18.56 -2.34 22.91
CA GLU A 79 -20.01 -2.55 22.93
C GLU A 79 -20.73 -1.30 22.42
N VAL A 80 -21.83 -1.49 21.69
CA VAL A 80 -22.65 -0.41 21.16
C VAL A 80 -24.04 -0.50 21.78
N SER A 81 -24.45 0.54 22.50
CA SER A 81 -25.83 0.68 23.00
C SER A 81 -26.36 2.07 22.67
N TYR A 82 -27.56 2.15 22.11
CA TYR A 82 -28.20 3.40 21.68
C TYR A 82 -29.29 3.79 22.69
N TRP A 83 -29.13 4.93 23.37
CA TRP A 83 -30.06 5.37 24.40
C TRP A 83 -30.72 6.72 24.10
N ILE A 84 -29.99 7.64 23.45
CA ILE A 84 -30.41 9.01 23.16
C ILE A 84 -29.94 9.39 21.75
N VAL A 85 -30.82 9.99 20.96
CA VAL A 85 -30.49 10.51 19.63
C VAL A 85 -30.13 11.99 19.76
N GLU A 86 -28.83 12.31 19.76
CA GLU A 86 -28.34 13.69 19.84
C GLU A 86 -28.32 14.39 18.47
N TRP A 87 -28.19 13.62 17.39
CA TRP A 87 -28.13 14.13 16.02
C TRP A 87 -28.90 13.23 15.05
N THR A 88 -29.55 13.85 14.07
CA THR A 88 -30.24 13.14 13.00
C THR A 88 -30.05 13.87 11.68
N SER A 89 -30.02 13.10 10.58
CA SER A 89 -29.94 13.64 9.23
C SER A 89 -30.70 12.76 8.26
N LEU A 90 -31.21 13.38 7.20
CA LEU A 90 -31.89 12.69 6.12
C LEU A 90 -30.89 12.41 5.01
N TYR A 91 -30.43 11.17 4.93
CA TYR A 91 -29.58 10.71 3.82
C TYR A 91 -30.45 10.12 2.71
N SER A 92 -30.56 10.83 1.58
CA SER A 92 -31.19 10.28 0.38
C SER A 92 -30.24 9.30 -0.30
N VAL A 93 -30.66 8.04 -0.38
CA VAL A 93 -29.86 6.98 -1.00
C VAL A 93 -29.75 7.24 -2.51
N GLY A 94 -28.55 7.59 -2.96
CA GLY A 94 -28.22 7.75 -4.38
C GLY A 94 -26.90 7.07 -4.71
N GLN A 95 -26.97 6.07 -5.59
CA GLN A 95 -25.77 5.42 -6.12
C GLN A 95 -25.34 6.12 -7.41
N ARG A 96 -24.14 6.68 -7.42
CA ARG A 96 -23.58 7.39 -8.57
C ARG A 96 -22.12 7.03 -8.74
N ILE A 97 -21.65 7.05 -9.98
CA ILE A 97 -20.25 6.90 -10.31
C ILE A 97 -19.91 7.79 -11.51
N CYS A 98 -18.77 8.46 -11.47
CA CYS A 98 -18.26 9.25 -12.59
C CYS A 98 -17.73 8.33 -13.70
N SER A 99 -17.93 8.74 -14.95
CA SER A 99 -17.37 8.04 -16.13
C SER A 99 -15.86 8.26 -16.28
N SER A 100 -15.32 9.31 -15.67
CA SER A 100 -13.88 9.57 -15.62
C SER A 100 -13.47 10.19 -14.28
N TYR A 101 -12.28 9.79 -13.82
CA TYR A 101 -11.72 10.20 -12.52
C TYR A 101 -10.73 11.35 -12.66
N PHE A 102 -10.38 11.75 -13.90
CA PHE A 102 -9.43 12.82 -14.13
C PHE A 102 -9.70 13.58 -15.44
N ILE A 103 -9.24 14.83 -15.48
CA ILE A 103 -9.25 15.68 -16.68
C ILE A 103 -7.80 16.00 -17.04
N GLN A 104 -7.40 15.61 -18.26
CA GLN A 104 -6.08 15.87 -18.84
C GLN A 104 -4.89 15.50 -17.92
N LYS A 105 -5.06 14.51 -17.02
CA LYS A 105 -4.05 14.12 -16.00
C LYS A 105 -3.56 15.29 -15.14
N ARG A 106 -4.38 16.34 -15.00
CA ARG A 106 -4.08 17.56 -14.22
C ARG A 106 -5.08 17.77 -13.09
N ILE A 107 -6.34 17.45 -13.33
CA ILE A 107 -7.41 17.51 -12.33
C ILE A 107 -7.82 16.08 -12.01
N PHE A 108 -7.85 15.71 -10.75
CA PHE A 108 -8.24 14.38 -10.28
C PHE A 108 -9.38 14.52 -9.28
N LEU A 109 -10.32 13.61 -9.35
CA LEU A 109 -11.46 13.51 -8.44
C LEU A 109 -11.30 12.22 -7.62
N ALA A 110 -11.59 12.25 -6.32
CA ALA A 110 -11.44 11.10 -5.43
C ALA A 110 -12.55 11.07 -4.36
N GLY A 111 -12.87 9.88 -3.86
CA GLY A 111 -13.92 9.66 -2.87
C GLY A 111 -15.32 10.01 -3.38
N ASP A 112 -16.13 10.64 -2.54
CA ASP A 112 -17.52 11.03 -2.86
C ASP A 112 -17.66 11.88 -4.13
N ALA A 113 -16.58 12.53 -4.59
CA ALA A 113 -16.57 13.26 -5.86
C ALA A 113 -16.68 12.36 -7.10
N VAL A 114 -16.32 11.07 -6.99
CA VAL A 114 -16.33 10.10 -8.11
C VAL A 114 -17.28 8.94 -7.90
N HIS A 115 -17.63 8.60 -6.66
CA HIS A 115 -18.64 7.58 -6.38
C HIS A 115 -19.39 7.91 -5.10
N THR A 116 -20.71 7.74 -5.12
CA THR A 116 -21.55 7.82 -3.92
C THR A 116 -22.37 6.55 -3.83
N HIS A 117 -22.56 6.05 -2.62
CA HIS A 117 -23.35 4.84 -2.37
C HIS A 117 -24.10 4.97 -1.04
N SER A 118 -24.89 3.95 -0.66
CA SER A 118 -25.60 3.99 0.61
C SER A 118 -24.63 3.91 1.81
N PRO A 119 -25.02 4.42 2.99
CA PRO A 119 -24.19 4.38 4.19
C PRO A 119 -24.21 3.00 4.86
N LYS A 120 -25.05 2.06 4.39
CA LYS A 120 -25.35 0.80 5.10
C LYS A 120 -24.14 -0.09 5.37
N ALA A 121 -23.10 0.01 4.55
CA ALA A 121 -21.86 -0.76 4.71
C ALA A 121 -20.72 0.05 5.36
N GLY A 122 -20.93 1.32 5.75
CA GLY A 122 -19.89 2.17 6.36
C GLY A 122 -18.67 2.43 5.45
N MET A 123 -18.76 2.16 4.15
CA MET A 123 -17.60 2.08 3.25
C MET A 123 -17.15 3.40 2.64
N GLY A 124 -17.94 4.48 2.72
CA GLY A 124 -17.73 5.69 1.92
C GLY A 124 -16.40 6.37 2.24
N MET A 125 -16.21 6.70 3.52
CA MET A 125 -14.96 7.27 4.02
C MET A 125 -13.76 6.34 3.77
N ASN A 126 -13.89 5.05 4.10
CA ASN A 126 -12.83 4.06 3.98
C ASN A 126 -12.36 3.88 2.52
N THR A 127 -13.30 3.77 1.58
CA THR A 127 -13.00 3.68 0.13
C THR A 127 -12.37 4.97 -0.39
N SER A 128 -12.89 6.12 0.05
CA SER A 128 -12.37 7.44 -0.32
C SER A 128 -10.90 7.63 0.09
N MET A 129 -10.53 7.20 1.30
CA MET A 129 -9.14 7.23 1.75
C MET A 129 -8.24 6.30 0.93
N GLN A 130 -8.73 5.11 0.56
CA GLN A 130 -7.96 4.20 -0.28
C GLN A 130 -7.76 4.73 -1.71
N ASP A 131 -8.74 5.44 -2.27
CA ASP A 131 -8.60 6.12 -3.57
C ASP A 131 -7.50 7.17 -3.50
N ALA A 132 -7.55 8.02 -2.48
CA ALA A 132 -6.54 9.04 -2.23
C ALA A 132 -5.15 8.44 -1.95
N PHE A 133 -5.10 7.33 -1.23
CA PHE A 133 -3.85 6.63 -0.91
C PHE A 133 -3.19 6.08 -2.17
N ASN A 134 -3.98 5.53 -3.09
CA ASN A 134 -3.52 5.06 -4.40
C ASN A 134 -3.07 6.20 -5.31
N LEU A 135 -3.80 7.31 -5.35
CA LEU A 135 -3.49 8.47 -6.18
C LEU A 135 -2.26 9.26 -5.66
N GLY A 136 -2.15 9.41 -4.34
CA GLY A 136 -1.20 10.33 -3.70
C GLY A 136 0.25 10.02 -4.02
N TRP A 137 0.69 8.76 -3.91
CA TRP A 137 2.07 8.40 -4.26
C TRP A 137 2.35 8.56 -5.76
N LYS A 138 1.36 8.30 -6.63
CA LYS A 138 1.50 8.47 -8.08
C LYS A 138 1.70 9.95 -8.42
N LEU A 139 0.86 10.83 -7.90
CA LEU A 139 0.98 12.28 -8.06
C LEU A 139 2.33 12.78 -7.55
N ALA A 140 2.68 12.44 -6.31
CA ALA A 140 3.93 12.87 -5.71
C ALA A 140 5.14 12.43 -6.53
N SER A 141 5.15 11.18 -7.00
CA SER A 141 6.27 10.65 -7.77
C SER A 141 6.39 11.27 -9.17
N VAL A 142 5.28 11.64 -9.82
CA VAL A 142 5.32 12.38 -11.10
C VAL A 142 5.82 13.81 -10.88
N ILE A 143 5.34 14.50 -9.84
CA ILE A 143 5.76 15.87 -9.51
C ILE A 143 7.25 15.92 -9.17
N LYS A 144 7.77 14.91 -8.47
CA LYS A 144 9.20 14.78 -8.16
C LYS A 144 10.05 14.27 -9.33
N GLY A 145 9.45 14.02 -10.49
CA GLY A 145 10.15 13.55 -11.69
C GLY A 145 10.70 12.13 -11.56
N CYS A 146 10.10 11.30 -10.69
CA CYS A 146 10.47 9.89 -10.53
C CYS A 146 9.83 8.99 -11.59
N HIS A 147 8.62 9.33 -12.03
CA HIS A 147 7.85 8.55 -12.99
C HIS A 147 7.22 9.44 -14.05
N ALA A 148 6.96 8.86 -15.22
CA ALA A 148 6.23 9.52 -16.30
C ALA A 148 4.77 9.80 -15.90
N PRO A 149 4.16 10.90 -16.38
CA PRO A 149 2.75 11.22 -16.11
C PRO A 149 1.75 10.12 -16.51
N LYS A 150 2.14 9.18 -17.38
CA LYS A 150 1.31 8.06 -17.80
C LYS A 150 0.86 7.18 -16.63
N ILE A 151 1.65 7.06 -15.56
CA ILE A 151 1.25 6.27 -14.39
C ILE A 151 -0.04 6.79 -13.73
N LEU A 152 -0.39 8.07 -13.93
CA LEU A 152 -1.60 8.67 -13.36
C LEU A 152 -2.89 8.08 -13.98
N GLU A 153 -2.83 7.54 -15.20
CA GLU A 153 -3.98 6.86 -15.82
C GLU A 153 -4.39 5.61 -15.03
N THR A 154 -3.42 4.93 -14.42
CA THR A 154 -3.65 3.72 -13.62
C THR A 154 -4.51 3.98 -12.39
N TYR A 155 -4.65 5.23 -11.93
CA TYR A 155 -5.56 5.55 -10.82
C TYR A 155 -6.99 5.14 -11.18
N GLN A 156 -7.46 5.50 -12.38
CA GLN A 156 -8.79 5.13 -12.83
C GLN A 156 -8.88 3.63 -13.12
N GLU A 157 -7.88 3.05 -13.81
CA GLU A 157 -7.84 1.62 -14.14
C GLU A 157 -7.93 0.73 -12.89
N GLU A 158 -7.34 1.19 -11.77
CA GLU A 158 -7.30 0.45 -10.52
C GLU A 158 -8.52 0.70 -9.64
N ARG A 159 -8.99 1.95 -9.53
CA ARG A 159 -10.00 2.33 -8.53
C ARG A 159 -11.43 2.31 -9.05
N MET A 160 -11.65 2.56 -10.35
CA MET A 160 -13.00 2.51 -10.91
C MET A 160 -13.64 1.12 -10.82
N PRO A 161 -12.96 -0.01 -11.12
CA PRO A 161 -13.54 -1.34 -10.94
C PRO A 161 -13.93 -1.64 -9.49
N ILE A 162 -13.17 -1.11 -8.52
CA ILE A 162 -13.47 -1.29 -7.09
C ILE A 162 -14.74 -0.52 -6.71
N ALA A 163 -14.87 0.73 -7.13
CA ALA A 163 -16.07 1.51 -6.91
C ALA A 163 -17.30 0.85 -7.59
N GLN A 164 -17.16 0.33 -8.82
CA GLN A 164 -18.23 -0.40 -9.50
C GLN A 164 -18.65 -1.67 -8.74
N ASN A 165 -17.68 -2.43 -8.22
CA ASN A 165 -17.94 -3.60 -7.40
C ASN A 165 -18.63 -3.24 -6.08
N LEU A 166 -18.24 -2.12 -5.46
CA LEU A 166 -18.86 -1.60 -4.24
C LEU A 166 -20.31 -1.16 -4.48
N LEU A 167 -20.58 -0.45 -5.58
CA LEU A 167 -21.96 -0.09 -5.97
C LEU A 167 -22.81 -1.32 -6.25
N SER A 168 -22.24 -2.33 -6.92
CA SER A 168 -22.93 -3.60 -7.20
C SER A 168 -23.25 -4.34 -5.91
N PHE A 169 -22.30 -4.36 -4.97
CA PHE A 169 -22.48 -4.92 -3.63
C PHE A 169 -23.54 -4.16 -2.83
N ASP A 170 -23.54 -2.83 -2.86
CA ASP A 170 -24.53 -1.98 -2.19
C ASP A 170 -25.95 -2.25 -2.73
N LYS A 171 -26.10 -2.51 -4.04
CA LYS A 171 -27.38 -2.97 -4.62
C LYS A 171 -27.81 -4.33 -4.08
N GLU A 172 -26.90 -5.31 -4.03
CA GLU A 172 -27.18 -6.63 -3.46
C GLU A 172 -27.62 -6.52 -1.98
N MET A 173 -26.91 -5.71 -1.19
CA MET A 173 -27.25 -5.44 0.22
C MET A 173 -28.60 -4.75 0.37
N TYR A 174 -28.87 -3.74 -0.45
CA TYR A 174 -30.15 -3.04 -0.40
C TYR A 174 -31.31 -3.99 -0.67
N SER A 175 -31.23 -4.80 -1.73
CA SER A 175 -32.25 -5.81 -2.05
C SER A 175 -32.41 -6.84 -0.92
N ALA A 176 -31.31 -7.36 -0.37
CA ALA A 176 -31.36 -8.36 0.72
C ALA A 176 -31.97 -7.82 2.02
N VAL A 177 -31.77 -6.54 2.33
CA VAL A 177 -32.34 -5.89 3.53
C VAL A 177 -33.79 -5.47 3.30
N SER A 178 -34.16 -5.08 2.08
CA SER A 178 -35.51 -4.65 1.72
C SER A 178 -36.47 -5.80 1.41
N GLU A 179 -35.99 -7.00 1.11
CA GLU A 179 -36.83 -8.20 0.93
C GLU A 179 -37.55 -8.57 2.24
N LYS A 180 -38.86 -8.25 2.29
CA LYS A 180 -39.77 -8.74 3.33
C LYS A 180 -39.88 -10.27 3.27
N PHE A 181 -39.29 -10.96 4.25
CA PHE A 181 -39.58 -12.36 4.62
C PHE A 181 -39.53 -13.41 3.48
N GLY A 182 -38.49 -13.39 2.63
CA GLY A 182 -38.23 -14.45 1.65
C GLY A 182 -37.55 -15.70 2.24
N LYS A 183 -37.88 -16.91 1.74
CA LYS A 183 -37.34 -18.21 2.21
C LYS A 183 -35.81 -18.35 2.12
N ASN A 184 -35.13 -17.57 1.27
CA ASN A 184 -33.67 -17.62 1.06
C ASN A 184 -32.90 -16.45 1.71
N ARG A 185 -33.55 -15.63 2.55
CA ARG A 185 -32.94 -14.43 3.15
C ARG A 185 -31.65 -14.73 3.93
N SER A 186 -31.61 -15.85 4.66
CA SER A 186 -30.47 -16.23 5.51
C SER A 186 -29.20 -16.51 4.69
N GLU A 187 -29.33 -17.19 3.55
CA GLU A 187 -28.20 -17.56 2.70
C GLU A 187 -27.68 -16.35 1.90
N THR A 188 -28.60 -15.56 1.31
CA THR A 188 -28.22 -14.32 0.62
C THR A 188 -27.54 -13.35 1.59
N LEU A 189 -28.08 -13.14 2.79
CA LEU A 189 -27.47 -12.29 3.80
C LEU A 189 -26.09 -12.80 4.23
N SER A 190 -25.96 -14.10 4.52
CA SER A 190 -24.68 -14.71 4.91
C SER A 190 -23.61 -14.59 3.82
N ARG A 191 -23.98 -14.79 2.55
CA ARG A 191 -23.08 -14.61 1.40
C ARG A 191 -22.64 -13.15 1.27
N THR A 192 -23.58 -12.22 1.43
CA THR A 192 -23.27 -10.79 1.31
C THR A 192 -22.40 -10.31 2.47
N LEU A 193 -22.65 -10.74 3.71
CA LEU A 193 -21.78 -10.45 4.86
C LEU A 193 -20.35 -11.02 4.69
N ARG A 194 -20.21 -12.23 4.11
CA ARG A 194 -18.88 -12.78 3.79
C ARG A 194 -18.15 -11.94 2.74
N LYS A 195 -18.87 -11.45 1.72
CA LYS A 195 -18.33 -10.56 0.68
C LYS A 195 -17.95 -9.20 1.25
N GLU A 196 -18.70 -8.70 2.24
CA GLU A 196 -18.39 -7.49 3.00
C GLU A 196 -17.05 -7.61 3.75
N ASN A 197 -16.93 -8.66 4.56
CA ASN A 197 -15.76 -8.90 5.41
C ASN A 197 -14.45 -9.14 4.63
N THR A 198 -14.53 -9.43 3.33
CA THR A 198 -13.38 -9.76 2.48
C THR A 198 -13.10 -8.69 1.42
N SER A 199 -13.98 -8.57 0.42
CA SER A 199 -13.80 -7.69 -0.73
C SER A 199 -14.17 -6.24 -0.42
N ALA A 200 -15.23 -6.00 0.37
CA ALA A 200 -15.64 -4.64 0.68
C ALA A 200 -14.66 -3.97 1.65
N SER A 201 -14.13 -4.69 2.65
CA SER A 201 -13.11 -4.21 3.60
C SER A 201 -11.75 -3.80 3.00
N GLY A 202 -11.62 -3.78 1.67
CA GLY A 202 -10.41 -3.41 0.94
C GLY A 202 -9.25 -4.42 1.04
N SER A 203 -9.36 -5.43 1.88
CA SER A 203 -8.26 -6.35 2.20
C SER A 203 -8.01 -7.38 1.10
N ALA A 204 -9.04 -7.75 0.32
CA ALA A 204 -8.94 -8.70 -0.78
C ALA A 204 -8.89 -8.02 -2.17
N VAL A 205 -8.58 -6.72 -2.23
CA VAL A 205 -8.44 -6.00 -3.50
C VAL A 205 -7.30 -6.59 -4.31
N ARG A 206 -7.59 -6.88 -5.58
CA ARG A 206 -6.61 -7.25 -6.60
C ARG A 206 -6.75 -6.30 -7.78
N TYR A 207 -5.68 -5.58 -8.10
CA TYR A 207 -5.60 -4.81 -9.32
C TYR A 207 -5.36 -5.72 -10.52
N HIS A 208 -6.00 -5.38 -11.64
CA HIS A 208 -5.74 -6.02 -12.92
C HIS A 208 -4.36 -5.58 -13.44
N ALA A 209 -3.82 -6.36 -14.38
CA ALA A 209 -2.58 -6.02 -15.04
C ALA A 209 -2.69 -4.66 -15.75
N ASN A 210 -1.70 -3.80 -15.52
CA ASN A 210 -1.55 -2.50 -16.13
C ASN A 210 -0.05 -2.17 -16.16
N MET A 211 0.35 -0.91 -16.42
CA MET A 211 1.79 -0.60 -16.46
C MET A 211 2.51 -0.78 -15.11
N LEU A 212 1.81 -0.64 -13.98
CA LEU A 212 2.33 -0.79 -12.61
C LEU A 212 2.18 -2.21 -12.05
N ILE A 213 1.43 -3.10 -12.71
CA ILE A 213 1.15 -4.46 -12.26
C ILE A 213 1.51 -5.43 -13.39
N ASN A 214 2.54 -6.25 -13.16
CA ASN A 214 3.04 -7.15 -14.19
C ASN A 214 1.99 -8.19 -14.62
N HIS A 215 1.88 -8.39 -15.93
CA HIS A 215 1.00 -9.36 -16.57
C HIS A 215 1.69 -10.74 -16.67
N THR A 216 2.30 -11.24 -15.60
CA THR A 216 2.80 -12.62 -15.63
C THR A 216 1.70 -13.56 -15.19
N ASP A 217 1.09 -14.21 -16.19
CA ASP A 217 0.31 -15.41 -16.01
C ASP A 217 1.23 -16.50 -15.42
N THR A 218 0.74 -17.14 -14.38
CA THR A 218 1.43 -18.07 -13.49
C THR A 218 2.52 -18.94 -14.14
N SER A 219 3.79 -18.52 -14.03
CA SER A 219 4.84 -19.51 -13.85
C SER A 219 4.48 -20.24 -12.55
N ARG A 220 4.49 -21.58 -12.56
CA ARG A 220 4.08 -22.45 -11.43
C ARG A 220 4.90 -22.25 -10.13
N LYS A 221 5.73 -21.22 -10.05
CA LYS A 221 6.70 -20.94 -8.98
C LYS A 221 6.29 -19.79 -8.04
N VAL A 222 5.20 -19.07 -8.31
CA VAL A 222 4.81 -17.90 -7.51
C VAL A 222 3.73 -18.25 -6.47
N PRO A 223 3.92 -17.91 -5.18
CA PRO A 223 2.91 -18.11 -4.14
C PRO A 223 1.62 -17.36 -4.46
N ARG A 224 0.46 -18.02 -4.31
CA ARG A 224 -0.84 -17.44 -4.66
C ARG A 224 -1.13 -16.13 -3.92
N LEU A 225 -0.72 -16.06 -2.65
CA LEU A 225 -0.92 -14.88 -1.78
C LEU A 225 0.01 -13.72 -2.13
N LEU A 226 1.06 -13.97 -2.92
CA LEU A 226 2.03 -12.96 -3.36
C LEU A 226 1.90 -12.65 -4.86
N ALA A 227 0.83 -13.09 -5.50
CA ALA A 227 0.61 -12.82 -6.91
C ALA A 227 0.44 -11.30 -7.19
N ALA A 228 0.93 -10.86 -8.35
CA ALA A 228 0.86 -9.46 -8.75
C ALA A 228 -0.60 -8.94 -8.77
N GLY A 229 -0.76 -7.69 -8.35
CA GLY A 229 -2.04 -7.00 -8.21
C GLY A 229 -2.65 -7.14 -6.82
N PHE A 230 -2.32 -8.18 -6.05
CA PHE A 230 -2.78 -8.29 -4.67
C PHE A 230 -2.07 -7.32 -3.75
N ARG A 231 -2.77 -6.96 -2.67
CA ARG A 231 -2.16 -6.32 -1.51
C ARG A 231 -1.19 -7.29 -0.84
N LEU A 232 -0.01 -6.81 -0.46
CA LEU A 232 0.93 -7.57 0.35
C LEU A 232 0.29 -7.91 1.72
N PRO A 233 0.18 -9.20 2.10
CA PRO A 233 -0.30 -9.56 3.43
C PRO A 233 0.66 -9.07 4.52
N ASP A 234 0.12 -8.61 5.65
CA ASP A 234 0.93 -8.15 6.77
C ASP A 234 1.21 -9.30 7.75
N VAL A 235 2.49 -9.63 7.93
CA VAL A 235 2.97 -10.76 8.73
C VAL A 235 4.02 -10.28 9.73
N GLN A 236 4.20 -11.02 10.83
CA GLN A 236 5.26 -10.74 11.79
C GLN A 236 6.58 -11.34 11.32
N ILE A 237 7.62 -10.53 11.28
CA ILE A 237 9.00 -10.91 10.92
C ILE A 237 9.95 -10.44 12.02
N MET A 238 11.07 -11.13 12.20
CA MET A 238 12.05 -10.79 13.24
C MET A 238 13.26 -10.13 12.60
N ASN A 239 13.74 -9.00 13.14
CA ASN A 239 15.01 -8.42 12.67
C ASN A 239 16.19 -9.30 13.10
N HIS A 240 17.11 -9.54 12.18
CA HIS A 240 18.25 -10.44 12.39
C HIS A 240 19.25 -9.90 13.41
N SER A 241 19.42 -8.59 13.52
CA SER A 241 20.44 -8.00 14.38
C SER A 241 20.03 -8.00 15.85
N ASP A 242 18.82 -7.57 16.16
CA ASP A 242 18.36 -7.31 17.54
C ASP A 242 17.31 -8.32 18.05
N SER A 243 16.77 -9.21 17.19
CA SER A 243 15.66 -10.12 17.50
C SER A 243 14.32 -9.43 17.78
N CYS A 244 14.20 -8.13 17.51
CA CYS A 244 12.94 -7.42 17.63
C CYS A 244 11.94 -7.92 16.60
N MET A 245 10.68 -8.12 17.04
CA MET A 245 9.57 -8.48 16.15
C MET A 245 9.00 -7.21 15.52
N TRP A 246 8.77 -7.29 14.22
CA TRP A 246 8.22 -6.22 13.40
C TRP A 246 7.06 -6.76 12.58
N ARG A 247 6.07 -5.91 12.27
CA ARG A 247 5.11 -6.19 11.20
C ARG A 247 5.75 -5.82 9.87
N LEU A 248 5.52 -6.63 8.83
CA LEU A 248 6.07 -6.37 7.51
C LEU A 248 5.70 -4.97 7.00
N HIS A 249 4.48 -4.49 7.28
CA HIS A 249 4.07 -3.15 6.86
C HIS A 249 4.74 -2.03 7.64
N GLU A 250 5.13 -2.23 8.91
CA GLU A 250 5.88 -1.23 9.68
C GLU A 250 7.25 -0.95 9.04
N ILE A 251 7.90 -1.97 8.51
CA ILE A 251 9.20 -1.83 7.83
C ILE A 251 9.06 -1.09 6.50
N LEU A 252 7.89 -1.21 5.86
CA LEU A 252 7.56 -0.49 4.64
C LEU A 252 7.03 0.93 4.91
N ASN A 253 6.74 1.29 6.16
CA ASN A 253 6.17 2.58 6.51
C ASN A 253 7.24 3.70 6.51
N GLY A 254 6.78 4.95 6.46
CA GLY A 254 7.66 6.12 6.57
C GLY A 254 8.40 6.55 5.29
N SER A 255 8.50 5.68 4.28
CA SER A 255 9.03 6.04 2.96
C SER A 255 7.95 6.01 1.86
N GLY A 256 8.10 6.89 0.86
CA GLY A 256 7.41 6.77 -0.42
C GLY A 256 8.13 5.83 -1.39
N HIS A 257 9.14 5.09 -0.94
CA HIS A 257 9.89 4.19 -1.79
C HIS A 257 9.07 2.93 -2.13
N TRP A 258 9.45 2.32 -3.24
CA TRP A 258 9.06 0.95 -3.53
C TRP A 258 9.95 0.02 -2.71
N ALA A 259 9.49 -1.21 -2.46
CA ALA A 259 10.27 -2.19 -1.73
C ALA A 259 10.44 -3.48 -2.55
N LEU A 260 11.68 -3.93 -2.69
CA LEU A 260 12.03 -5.24 -3.22
C LEU A 260 12.29 -6.18 -2.03
N LEU A 261 11.33 -7.04 -1.75
CA LEU A 261 11.45 -8.08 -0.75
C LEU A 261 12.09 -9.31 -1.39
N VAL A 262 13.24 -9.73 -0.85
CA VAL A 262 13.96 -10.93 -1.25
C VAL A 262 13.71 -12.00 -0.19
N PHE A 263 12.84 -12.96 -0.50
CA PHE A 263 12.68 -14.15 0.33
C PHE A 263 13.80 -15.13 0.00
N GLY A 264 14.85 -15.12 0.82
CA GLY A 264 16.11 -15.79 0.56
C GLY A 264 16.14 -17.31 0.80
N GLY A 265 15.06 -17.92 1.30
CA GLY A 265 15.03 -19.32 1.71
C GLY A 265 15.98 -19.63 2.87
N ASP A 266 16.39 -20.90 2.99
CA ASP A 266 17.39 -21.32 3.97
C ASP A 266 18.82 -21.04 3.47
N ILE A 267 19.29 -19.81 3.73
CA ILE A 267 20.63 -19.35 3.38
C ILE A 267 21.79 -20.01 4.16
N SER A 268 21.51 -20.92 5.11
CA SER A 268 22.58 -21.75 5.71
C SER A 268 23.14 -22.75 4.68
N THR A 269 22.33 -23.09 3.67
CA THR A 269 22.73 -24.01 2.60
C THR A 269 23.55 -23.28 1.52
N LYS A 270 24.70 -23.87 1.14
CA LYS A 270 25.62 -23.29 0.14
C LYS A 270 24.99 -23.02 -1.23
N SER A 271 24.02 -23.83 -1.68
CA SER A 271 23.29 -23.57 -2.93
C SER A 271 22.43 -22.31 -2.82
N GLN A 272 21.66 -22.19 -1.75
CA GLN A 272 20.76 -21.07 -1.52
C GLN A 272 21.51 -19.75 -1.34
N MET A 273 22.58 -19.75 -0.54
CA MET A 273 23.45 -18.58 -0.38
C MET A 273 24.09 -18.16 -1.71
N ARG A 274 24.43 -19.10 -2.60
CA ARG A 274 24.93 -18.77 -3.95
C ARG A 274 23.87 -18.03 -4.76
N SER A 275 22.61 -18.45 -4.72
CA SER A 275 21.51 -17.77 -5.42
C SER A 275 21.31 -16.34 -4.90
N VAL A 276 21.27 -16.16 -3.58
CA VAL A 276 21.13 -14.83 -2.96
C VAL A 276 22.32 -13.92 -3.28
N ARG A 277 23.55 -14.46 -3.27
CA ARG A 277 24.76 -13.70 -3.67
C ARG A 277 24.75 -13.33 -5.14
N ALA A 278 24.31 -14.23 -6.03
CA ALA A 278 24.22 -13.95 -7.46
C ALA A 278 23.22 -12.82 -7.73
N LEU A 279 22.04 -12.86 -7.10
CA LEU A 279 21.03 -11.81 -7.16
C LEU A 279 21.58 -10.48 -6.65
N ALA A 280 22.21 -10.48 -5.47
CA ALA A 280 22.76 -9.27 -4.88
C ALA A 280 23.89 -8.69 -5.74
N ALA A 281 24.75 -9.53 -6.32
CA ALA A 281 25.81 -9.11 -7.21
C ALA A 281 25.25 -8.45 -8.49
N GLN A 282 24.17 -8.99 -9.07
CA GLN A 282 23.50 -8.39 -10.23
C GLN A 282 22.90 -7.03 -9.88
N LEU A 283 22.15 -6.93 -8.78
CA LEU A 283 21.53 -5.69 -8.32
C LEU A 283 22.54 -4.62 -7.89
N SER A 284 23.72 -5.03 -7.42
CA SER A 284 24.78 -4.11 -6.97
C SER A 284 25.67 -3.58 -8.10
N LYS A 285 25.54 -4.08 -9.34
CA LYS A 285 26.29 -3.52 -10.47
C LYS A 285 25.94 -2.04 -10.63
N SER A 286 26.93 -1.19 -10.86
CA SER A 286 26.71 0.24 -11.11
C SER A 286 25.81 0.51 -12.33
N CYS A 287 25.80 -0.41 -13.29
CA CYS A 287 24.92 -0.40 -14.46
C CYS A 287 23.56 -1.10 -14.22
N SER A 288 23.24 -1.57 -13.02
CA SER A 288 21.92 -2.14 -12.74
C SER A 288 20.86 -1.03 -12.76
N ILE A 289 19.64 -1.37 -13.16
CA ILE A 289 18.53 -0.41 -13.12
C ILE A 289 18.24 0.05 -11.68
N LEU A 290 18.37 -0.84 -10.70
CA LEU A 290 18.20 -0.52 -9.28
C LEU A 290 19.16 0.60 -8.83
N GLN A 291 20.45 0.47 -9.13
CA GLN A 291 21.44 1.49 -8.74
C GLN A 291 21.19 2.81 -9.46
N ARG A 292 20.82 2.78 -10.76
CA ARG A 292 20.46 4.01 -11.49
C ARG A 292 19.26 4.73 -10.87
N VAL A 293 18.19 4.00 -10.55
CA VAL A 293 17.00 4.54 -9.90
C VAL A 293 17.35 5.16 -8.55
N ASN A 294 18.03 4.41 -7.69
CA ASN A 294 18.38 4.88 -6.34
C ASN A 294 19.40 6.03 -6.38
N HIS A 295 20.31 6.06 -7.35
CA HIS A 295 21.23 7.18 -7.54
C HIS A 295 20.49 8.46 -7.98
N ARG A 296 19.57 8.34 -8.96
CA ARG A 296 18.76 9.47 -9.45
C ARG A 296 17.88 10.07 -8.34
N HIS A 297 17.36 9.23 -7.43
CA HIS A 297 16.40 9.63 -6.40
C HIS A 297 17.00 9.66 -4.98
N LYS A 298 18.32 9.67 -4.82
CA LYS A 298 19.01 9.56 -3.52
C LYS A 298 18.57 10.60 -2.46
N GLN A 299 18.16 11.78 -2.90
CA GLN A 299 17.74 12.89 -2.04
C GLN A 299 16.21 13.06 -1.97
N GLN A 300 15.46 12.14 -2.57
CA GLN A 300 14.00 12.21 -2.62
C GLN A 300 13.40 11.20 -1.64
N MET A 301 12.29 11.59 -1.00
CA MET A 301 11.54 10.70 -0.08
C MET A 301 10.65 9.68 -0.81
N ILE A 302 10.63 9.72 -2.15
CA ILE A 302 9.76 8.93 -3.02
C ILE A 302 10.51 8.51 -4.28
N GLY A 303 10.13 7.39 -4.88
CA GLY A 303 10.60 6.98 -6.22
C GLY A 303 11.87 6.13 -6.25
N GLY A 304 12.61 6.02 -5.14
CA GLY A 304 13.62 4.97 -4.94
C GLY A 304 13.02 3.57 -4.69
N ILE A 305 13.90 2.56 -4.65
CA ILE A 305 13.59 1.15 -4.36
C ILE A 305 14.47 0.67 -3.19
N GLU A 306 13.84 0.36 -2.06
CA GLU A 306 14.47 -0.24 -0.89
C GLU A 306 14.55 -1.75 -1.05
N VAL A 307 15.60 -2.39 -0.55
CA VAL A 307 15.80 -3.85 -0.69
C VAL A 307 15.91 -4.46 0.70
N HIS A 308 15.05 -5.45 0.98
CA HIS A 308 15.03 -6.18 2.25
C HIS A 308 15.21 -7.68 2.01
N LEU A 309 15.97 -8.35 2.87
CA LEU A 309 16.16 -9.80 2.86
C LEU A 309 15.33 -10.42 3.99
N ILE A 310 14.49 -11.40 3.67
CA ILE A 310 13.80 -12.25 4.65
C ILE A 310 14.21 -13.70 4.41
N HIS A 311 14.89 -14.36 5.35
CA HIS A 311 15.35 -15.74 5.19
C HIS A 311 14.81 -16.68 6.27
N SER A 312 14.83 -18.00 6.02
CA SER A 312 14.36 -19.02 6.96
C SER A 312 15.50 -19.79 7.67
N ALA A 313 16.76 -19.48 7.35
CA ALA A 313 17.92 -20.09 8.02
C ALA A 313 17.92 -19.84 9.54
N PRO A 314 18.52 -20.74 10.36
CA PRO A 314 18.72 -20.49 11.78
C PRO A 314 19.58 -19.25 12.01
N ARG A 315 18.99 -18.20 12.60
CA ARG A 315 19.61 -16.88 12.80
C ARG A 315 21.01 -16.94 13.42
N HIS A 316 21.19 -17.76 14.46
CA HIS A 316 22.48 -17.90 15.17
C HIS A 316 23.59 -18.51 14.32
N GLY A 317 23.25 -19.19 13.22
CA GLY A 317 24.20 -19.79 12.28
C GLY A 317 24.64 -18.86 11.15
N ILE A 318 24.11 -17.63 11.08
CA ILE A 318 24.38 -16.69 10.00
C ILE A 318 25.00 -15.40 10.56
N ASP A 319 26.25 -15.15 10.17
CA ASP A 319 26.91 -13.86 10.39
C ASP A 319 26.41 -12.82 9.38
N LEU A 320 25.90 -11.69 9.88
CA LEU A 320 25.41 -10.58 9.06
C LEU A 320 26.50 -10.01 8.14
N HIS A 321 27.75 -9.94 8.61
CA HIS A 321 28.83 -9.38 7.81
C HIS A 321 29.28 -10.31 6.67
N SER A 322 28.84 -11.57 6.69
CA SER A 322 29.04 -12.53 5.59
C SER A 322 28.04 -12.37 4.44
N LEU A 323 26.99 -11.56 4.65
CA LEU A 323 25.95 -11.27 3.65
C LEU A 323 26.43 -10.21 2.66
N PRO A 324 25.86 -10.17 1.44
CA PRO A 324 26.14 -9.11 0.48
C PRO A 324 25.91 -7.71 1.05
N CYS A 325 26.80 -6.77 0.70
CA CYS A 325 26.73 -5.37 1.13
C CYS A 325 25.41 -4.65 0.73
N LEU A 326 24.68 -5.20 -0.25
CA LEU A 326 23.32 -4.75 -0.60
C LEU A 326 22.36 -4.79 0.60
N PHE A 327 22.50 -5.82 1.45
CA PHE A 327 21.62 -6.03 2.61
C PHE A 327 22.21 -5.49 3.91
N VAL A 328 23.53 -5.36 4.00
CA VAL A 328 24.24 -4.83 5.17
C VAL A 328 25.17 -3.72 4.71
N SER A 329 24.56 -2.62 4.26
CA SER A 329 25.29 -1.48 3.70
C SER A 329 26.02 -0.71 4.79
N LYS A 330 27.26 -0.27 4.50
CA LYS A 330 28.06 0.55 5.40
C LYS A 330 28.09 1.99 4.92
N SER A 331 27.60 2.90 5.76
CA SER A 331 27.83 4.33 5.67
C SER A 331 29.14 4.70 6.39
N GLU A 332 29.95 5.58 5.81
CA GLU A 332 31.15 6.10 6.46
C GLU A 332 30.80 6.92 7.71
N THR A 333 29.64 7.57 7.74
CA THR A 333 29.22 8.45 8.84
C THR A 333 28.33 7.75 9.87
N LEU A 334 27.46 6.84 9.43
CA LEU A 334 26.45 6.19 10.29
C LEU A 334 26.77 4.74 10.63
N GLY A 335 27.84 4.17 10.06
CA GLY A 335 28.19 2.77 10.26
C GLY A 335 27.34 1.80 9.44
N TYR A 336 27.10 0.60 9.97
CA TYR A 336 26.34 -0.44 9.28
C TYR A 336 24.83 -0.27 9.46
N ASP A 337 24.10 -0.46 8.37
CA ASP A 337 22.64 -0.54 8.35
C ASP A 337 22.20 -1.99 8.60
N TYR A 338 21.57 -2.21 9.76
CA TYR A 338 21.04 -3.50 10.18
C TYR A 338 19.51 -3.61 10.05
N GLY A 339 18.86 -2.61 9.44
CA GLY A 339 17.40 -2.53 9.29
C GLY A 339 16.83 -3.32 8.11
N LYS A 340 17.67 -4.03 7.35
CA LYS A 340 17.29 -4.65 6.06
C LYS A 340 17.25 -6.17 6.05
N VAL A 341 17.69 -6.84 7.12
CA VAL A 341 17.76 -8.30 7.20
C VAL A 341 16.82 -8.81 8.28
N PHE A 342 15.92 -9.69 7.89
CA PHE A 342 14.90 -10.29 8.74
C PHE A 342 14.90 -11.81 8.61
N VAL A 343 14.39 -12.48 9.64
CA VAL A 343 14.36 -13.93 9.75
C VAL A 343 12.95 -14.44 10.06
N ASP A 344 12.63 -15.56 9.43
CA ASP A 344 11.47 -16.38 9.76
C ASP A 344 11.86 -17.43 10.81
N ASN A 345 12.16 -16.98 12.02
CA ASN A 345 12.48 -17.84 13.16
C ASN A 345 11.54 -17.55 14.33
N VAL A 346 11.43 -18.51 15.25
CA VAL A 346 10.69 -18.33 16.49
C VAL A 346 11.50 -17.46 17.44
N SER A 347 10.87 -16.42 17.99
CA SER A 347 11.46 -15.57 19.03
C SER A 347 11.63 -16.29 20.36
N TYR A 348 12.39 -15.71 21.29
CA TYR A 348 12.54 -16.23 22.64
C TYR A 348 11.18 -16.41 23.38
N THR A 349 10.18 -15.59 23.05
CA THR A 349 8.83 -15.67 23.62
C THR A 349 7.92 -16.68 22.93
N GLY A 350 8.42 -17.43 21.94
CA GLY A 350 7.64 -18.45 21.22
C GLY A 350 6.78 -17.91 20.07
N ILE A 351 6.93 -16.63 19.71
CA ILE A 351 6.17 -15.97 18.64
C ILE A 351 6.99 -15.93 17.33
N GLY A 352 6.37 -16.14 16.17
CA GLY A 352 7.00 -16.05 14.85
C GLY A 352 7.37 -17.41 14.24
N GLY A 353 8.19 -17.40 13.19
CA GLY A 353 8.65 -18.64 12.52
C GLY A 353 7.61 -19.28 11.60
N THR A 354 6.69 -18.50 11.07
CA THR A 354 5.57 -18.99 10.25
C THR A 354 5.43 -18.31 8.89
N VAL A 355 6.27 -17.33 8.56
CA VAL A 355 6.10 -16.44 7.40
C VAL A 355 6.12 -17.22 6.09
N TYR A 356 7.11 -18.11 5.91
CA TYR A 356 7.21 -18.91 4.68
C TYR A 356 6.00 -19.82 4.50
N ARG A 357 5.50 -20.40 5.59
CA ARG A 357 4.31 -21.26 5.57
C ARG A 357 3.04 -20.46 5.30
N ASP A 358 2.83 -19.38 6.05
CA ASP A 358 1.58 -18.60 6.02
C ASP A 358 1.42 -17.84 4.70
N LEU A 359 2.53 -17.48 4.03
CA LEU A 359 2.53 -16.86 2.70
C LEU A 359 2.74 -17.85 1.56
N ASP A 360 2.84 -19.15 1.84
CA ASP A 360 3.08 -20.21 0.86
C ASP A 360 4.35 -20.00 0.01
N ILE A 361 5.40 -19.46 0.63
CA ILE A 361 6.68 -19.17 -0.02
C ILE A 361 7.47 -20.47 -0.17
N PRO A 362 7.98 -20.79 -1.38
CA PRO A 362 8.77 -21.98 -1.58
C PRO A 362 10.09 -21.94 -0.79
N THR A 363 10.63 -23.11 -0.45
CA THR A 363 11.88 -23.23 0.31
C THR A 363 13.09 -22.63 -0.41
N TRP A 364 13.05 -22.59 -1.75
CA TRP A 364 14.06 -21.93 -2.58
C TRP A 364 13.85 -20.41 -2.73
N GLY A 365 12.80 -19.86 -2.13
CA GLY A 365 12.56 -18.42 -2.07
C GLY A 365 11.92 -17.79 -3.31
N CYS A 366 11.68 -16.49 -3.22
CA CYS A 366 11.11 -15.66 -4.30
C CYS A 366 11.50 -14.18 -4.12
N ILE A 367 11.25 -13.38 -5.16
CA ILE A 367 11.34 -11.91 -5.11
C ILE A 367 9.94 -11.32 -5.25
N VAL A 368 9.69 -10.23 -4.51
CA VAL A 368 8.42 -9.49 -4.55
C VAL A 368 8.73 -8.00 -4.61
N LEU A 369 8.29 -7.33 -5.67
CA LEU A 369 8.35 -5.87 -5.78
C LEU A 369 7.01 -5.28 -5.33
N VAL A 370 7.07 -4.40 -4.35
CA VAL A 370 5.92 -3.81 -3.65
C VAL A 370 5.92 -2.30 -3.87
N ARG A 371 4.74 -1.78 -4.19
CA ARG A 371 4.49 -0.35 -4.39
C ARG A 371 4.41 0.41 -3.07
N PRO A 372 4.52 1.76 -3.10
CA PRO A 372 4.34 2.60 -1.92
C PRO A 372 2.97 2.45 -1.24
N ASP A 373 1.96 1.98 -1.98
CA ASP A 373 0.60 1.70 -1.48
C ASP A 373 0.38 0.23 -1.02
N HIS A 374 1.46 -0.53 -0.82
CA HIS A 374 1.51 -1.91 -0.34
C HIS A 374 0.90 -2.95 -1.31
N HIS A 375 0.71 -2.60 -2.58
CA HIS A 375 0.30 -3.57 -3.61
C HIS A 375 1.51 -4.18 -4.29
N ILE A 376 1.42 -5.48 -4.56
CA ILE A 376 2.47 -6.24 -5.25
C ILE A 376 2.41 -5.91 -6.73
N ALA A 377 3.50 -5.36 -7.26
CA ALA A 377 3.65 -5.04 -8.67
C ALA A 377 4.23 -6.22 -9.47
N PHE A 378 5.14 -6.98 -8.85
CA PHE A 378 5.81 -8.11 -9.47
C PHE A 378 6.11 -9.17 -8.42
N CYS A 379 5.96 -10.45 -8.77
CA CYS A 379 6.50 -11.56 -8.01
C CYS A 379 7.08 -12.61 -8.97
N GLY A 380 8.24 -13.15 -8.62
CA GLY A 380 8.96 -14.13 -9.42
C GLY A 380 9.98 -14.93 -8.60
N GLY A 381 10.64 -15.89 -9.23
CA GLY A 381 11.74 -16.66 -8.65
C GLY A 381 13.02 -15.83 -8.49
N LEU A 382 13.94 -16.27 -7.63
CA LEU A 382 15.26 -15.63 -7.49
C LEU A 382 16.09 -15.68 -8.79
N ASP A 383 15.73 -16.56 -9.72
CA ASP A 383 16.31 -16.74 -11.06
C ASP A 383 15.69 -15.81 -12.13
N GLU A 384 14.54 -15.20 -11.88
CA GLU A 384 13.78 -14.39 -12.85
C GLU A 384 14.21 -12.89 -12.85
N MET A 385 15.47 -12.62 -12.53
CA MET A 385 16.00 -11.25 -12.40
C MET A 385 15.92 -10.42 -13.68
N SER A 386 16.09 -11.04 -14.84
CA SER A 386 15.97 -10.34 -16.13
C SER A 386 14.56 -9.80 -16.37
N GLU A 387 13.53 -10.51 -15.90
CA GLU A 387 12.14 -10.07 -16.00
C GLU A 387 11.85 -8.91 -15.05
N LEU A 388 12.35 -8.99 -13.81
CA LEU A 388 12.28 -7.89 -12.84
C LEU A 388 12.98 -6.64 -13.39
N GLU A 389 14.21 -6.76 -13.89
CA GLU A 389 14.96 -5.62 -14.43
C GLU A 389 14.25 -5.00 -15.64
N SER A 390 13.68 -5.83 -16.51
CA SER A 390 12.87 -5.37 -17.65
C SER A 390 11.61 -4.64 -17.18
N PHE A 391 10.93 -5.14 -16.15
CA PHE A 391 9.75 -4.50 -15.56
C PHE A 391 10.10 -3.14 -14.92
N ILE A 392 11.14 -3.08 -14.08
CA ILE A 392 11.61 -1.82 -13.46
C ILE A 392 12.06 -0.83 -14.54
N THR A 393 12.76 -1.30 -15.57
CA THR A 393 13.19 -0.44 -16.69
C THR A 393 11.97 0.20 -17.36
N ARG A 394 10.96 -0.58 -17.74
CA ARG A 394 9.71 -0.04 -18.33
C ARG A 394 8.98 0.97 -17.44
N LEU A 395 9.19 0.94 -16.13
CA LEU A 395 8.56 1.86 -15.18
C LEU A 395 9.35 3.16 -14.98
N TRP A 396 10.69 3.08 -14.91
CA TRP A 396 11.56 4.23 -14.60
C TRP A 396 12.27 4.85 -15.81
N THR A 397 12.31 4.19 -16.97
CA THR A 397 12.95 4.74 -18.18
C THR A 397 11.96 5.26 -19.21
N VAL A 398 10.70 5.50 -18.84
CA VAL A 398 9.77 6.27 -19.67
C VAL A 398 10.13 7.76 -19.52
N ASP A 399 11.30 8.14 -20.03
CA ASP A 399 11.61 9.52 -20.35
C ASP A 399 11.44 9.68 -21.87
N GLY A 400 10.56 10.60 -22.21
CA GLY A 400 10.06 10.94 -23.54
C GLY A 400 8.82 11.79 -23.37
#